data_AF-A0A9D1A966-F1
#
_entry.id   AF-A0A9D1A966-F1
#
_cell.length_a   1.000
_cell.length_b   1.000
_cell.length_c   1.000
_cell.angle_alpha   90.00
_cell.angle_beta   90.00
_cell.angle_gamma   90.00
#
_symmetry.space_group_name_H-M   'P 1'
#
loop_
_entity.id
_entity.type
_entity.pdbx_description
1 polymer ?
#
loop_
_entity_poly.entity_id
_entity_poly.type
_entity_poly.pdbx_seq_one_letter_code
_entity_poly.pdbx_strand_id
1 'polypeptide(L)'
;MKRRVQELIKDVVIVVLAVSLIVLAVMSLPAQSIRKSPFLSSLLQPLASLLGLEQAELAYLEVKEPVMDAALPLAISVNTETGRSTAIWDFDALDSAFETLGGALGQALDTAQTPEISSRSDLRTALQGESVYFSYDLRLPAAVLASWLDAAPEVELPQVDACALVIEGEAVALYLVGATVQKAATGLSAETLSPLLAQFRPDGSAFAFEVGATVDAFSLLPTGAPALPDAQVESPCDSRFQEALATALGFNPYGDTTYTDAAGVTSFTEAGCALEAAPDGQIRLTVTADDRFQAADQTEEALVEEARRLATLTAGESAGAARLYLTAITEGDAGETICTFDYYLSGVKVTLSAGHAAEVTFAGQSVRAMTAQALTFTTTGATLPVMPVTQAAAILAPGEKLELSYQLQGDTLQAGWVS
;
A
#
# COMPACT_ATOMS: atom_id res chain seq x y z
N MET A 1 -24.30 -4.96 68.79
CA MET A 1 -24.31 -3.80 67.86
C MET A 1 -22.92 -3.39 67.38
N LYS A 2 -21.89 -3.27 68.24
CA LYS A 2 -20.54 -2.81 67.82
C LYS A 2 -19.84 -3.67 66.75
N ARG A 3 -19.98 -5.01 66.80
CA ARG A 3 -19.31 -5.94 65.88
C ARG A 3 -19.86 -5.89 64.44
N ARG A 4 -21.17 -5.75 64.27
CA ARG A 4 -21.83 -5.62 62.96
C ARG A 4 -21.51 -4.31 62.25
N VAL A 5 -21.37 -3.21 63.01
CA VAL A 5 -20.97 -1.91 62.44
C VAL A 5 -19.51 -1.95 61.98
N GLN A 6 -18.65 -2.67 62.71
CA GLN A 6 -17.25 -2.83 62.33
C GLN A 6 -17.06 -3.69 61.08
N GLU A 7 -17.86 -4.75 60.92
CA GLU A 7 -17.89 -5.56 59.69
C GLU A 7 -18.41 -4.74 58.50
N LEU A 8 -19.48 -3.96 58.69
CA LEU A 8 -20.02 -3.11 57.63
C LEU A 8 -19.02 -2.04 57.17
N ILE A 9 -18.27 -1.44 58.09
CA ILE A 9 -17.22 -0.46 57.76
C ILE A 9 -16.08 -1.14 56.99
N LYS A 10 -15.67 -2.35 57.41
CA LYS A 10 -14.62 -3.10 56.73
C LYS A 10 -15.03 -3.46 55.29
N ASP A 11 -16.26 -3.90 55.10
CA ASP A 11 -16.78 -4.26 53.78
C ASP A 11 -16.86 -3.03 52.87
N VAL A 12 -17.28 -1.88 53.40
CA VAL A 12 -17.28 -0.61 52.66
C VAL A 12 -15.85 -0.21 52.25
N VAL A 13 -14.88 -0.34 53.15
CA VAL A 13 -13.47 -0.01 52.84
C VAL A 13 -12.90 -0.94 51.75
N ILE A 14 -13.23 -2.23 51.80
CA ILE A 14 -12.80 -3.19 50.77
C ILE A 14 -13.41 -2.85 49.41
N VAL A 15 -14.70 -2.49 49.37
CA VAL A 15 -15.37 -2.09 48.13
C VAL A 15 -14.73 -0.82 47.56
N VAL A 16 -14.46 0.19 48.40
CA VAL A 16 -13.80 1.43 47.96
C VAL A 16 -12.39 1.17 47.41
N LEU A 17 -11.62 0.30 48.07
CA LEU A 17 -10.29 -0.11 47.60
C LEU A 17 -10.36 -0.87 46.27
N ALA A 18 -11.30 -1.80 46.12
CA ALA A 18 -11.48 -2.56 44.88
C ALA A 18 -11.88 -1.63 43.73
N VAL A 19 -12.80 -0.70 43.95
CA VAL A 19 -13.20 0.31 42.96
C VAL A 19 -12.02 1.21 42.60
N SER A 20 -11.23 1.66 43.57
CA SER A 20 -10.04 2.49 43.31
C SER A 20 -8.99 1.75 42.47
N LEU A 21 -8.82 0.45 42.70
CA LEU A 21 -7.86 -0.38 41.97
C LEU A 21 -8.33 -0.65 40.53
N ILE A 22 -9.64 -0.82 40.32
CA ILE A 22 -10.24 -0.91 38.99
C ILE A 22 -10.08 0.42 38.24
N VAL A 23 -10.34 1.55 38.89
CA VAL A 23 -10.16 2.87 38.27
C VAL A 23 -8.68 3.09 37.89
N LEU A 24 -7.74 2.73 38.75
CA LEU A 24 -6.32 2.85 38.48
C LEU A 24 -5.87 1.94 37.32
N ALA A 25 -6.40 0.71 37.28
CA ALA A 25 -6.12 -0.23 36.18
C ALA A 25 -6.65 0.30 34.84
N VAL A 26 -7.84 0.88 34.82
CA VAL A 26 -8.41 1.51 33.62
C VAL A 26 -7.63 2.77 33.20
N MET A 27 -7.15 3.54 34.17
CA MET A 27 -6.28 4.71 33.93
C MET A 27 -4.88 4.35 33.44
N SER A 28 -4.41 3.14 33.72
CA SER A 28 -3.13 2.64 33.21
C SER A 28 -3.24 2.05 31.79
N LEU A 29 -4.44 1.95 31.22
CA LEU A 29 -4.61 1.50 29.85
C LEU A 29 -4.16 2.59 28.87
N PRO A 30 -3.50 2.23 27.76
CA PRO A 30 -3.17 3.20 26.72
C PRO A 30 -4.45 3.89 26.21
N ALA A 31 -4.41 5.22 26.03
CA ALA A 31 -5.56 5.99 25.55
C ALA A 31 -6.13 5.45 24.22
N GLN A 32 -5.28 4.84 23.40
CA GLN A 32 -5.65 4.16 22.16
C GLN A 32 -6.55 2.94 22.38
N SER A 33 -6.36 2.17 23.46
CA SER A 33 -7.20 1.00 23.78
C SER A 33 -8.60 1.39 24.23
N ILE A 34 -8.75 2.55 24.88
CA ILE A 34 -10.03 3.10 25.33
C ILE A 34 -10.85 3.59 24.13
N ARG A 35 -10.20 4.20 23.12
CA ARG A 35 -10.85 4.70 21.90
C ARG A 35 -11.34 3.60 20.95
N LYS A 36 -10.68 2.44 20.96
CA LYS A 36 -11.03 1.29 20.09
C LYS A 36 -12.23 0.48 20.59
N SER A 37 -12.62 0.61 21.86
CA SER A 37 -13.73 -0.17 22.44
C SER A 37 -14.99 0.67 22.65
N PRO A 38 -16.13 0.33 22.01
CA PRO A 38 -17.40 1.03 22.21
C PRO A 38 -17.95 0.86 23.64
N PHE A 39 -17.58 -0.22 24.33
CA PHE A 39 -17.95 -0.45 25.73
C PHE A 39 -17.17 0.44 26.69
N LEU A 40 -15.85 0.58 26.52
CA LEU A 40 -15.02 1.39 27.43
C LEU A 40 -15.29 2.88 27.26
N SER A 41 -15.45 3.35 26.02
CA SER A 41 -15.81 4.75 25.75
C SER A 41 -17.15 5.13 26.36
N SER A 42 -18.20 4.31 26.20
CA SER A 42 -19.52 4.56 26.80
C SER A 42 -19.53 4.45 28.33
N LEU A 43 -18.73 3.56 28.91
CA LEU A 43 -18.61 3.40 30.37
C LEU A 43 -17.87 4.57 31.04
N LEU A 44 -16.88 5.17 30.37
CA LEU A 44 -16.02 6.22 30.92
C LEU A 44 -16.51 7.65 30.64
N GLN A 45 -17.33 7.85 29.61
CA GLN A 45 -17.98 9.13 29.31
C GLN A 45 -18.61 9.85 30.53
N PRO A 46 -19.41 9.20 31.40
CA PRO A 46 -19.99 9.87 32.57
C PRO A 46 -18.96 10.23 33.65
N LEU A 47 -17.77 9.62 33.61
CA LEU A 47 -16.67 9.86 34.56
C LEU A 47 -15.59 10.80 33.99
N ALA A 48 -15.68 11.19 32.73
CA ALA A 48 -14.69 12.02 32.02
C ALA A 48 -14.26 13.27 32.81
N SER A 49 -15.23 14.01 33.33
CA SER A 49 -15.00 15.23 34.12
C SER A 49 -14.31 14.99 35.47
N LEU A 50 -14.53 13.82 36.08
CA LEU A 50 -13.91 13.42 37.34
C LEU A 50 -12.49 12.89 37.13
N LEU A 51 -12.21 12.41 35.91
CA LEU A 51 -10.96 11.81 35.49
C LEU A 51 -10.02 12.80 34.76
N GLY A 52 -10.46 14.04 34.56
CA GLY A 52 -9.69 15.09 33.87
C GLY A 52 -9.54 14.87 32.37
N LEU A 53 -10.39 14.05 31.76
CA LEU A 53 -10.40 13.73 30.33
C LEU A 53 -11.38 14.64 29.59
N GLU A 54 -11.01 15.16 28.42
CA GLU A 54 -11.96 15.92 27.59
C GLU A 54 -12.96 14.99 26.91
N GLN A 55 -14.23 15.42 26.75
CA GLN A 55 -15.26 14.61 26.08
C GLN A 55 -14.87 14.23 24.64
N ALA A 56 -14.05 15.05 23.98
CA ALA A 56 -13.49 14.78 22.66
C ALA A 56 -12.46 13.63 22.66
N GLU A 57 -11.79 13.36 23.78
CA GLU A 57 -10.80 12.28 23.90
C GLU A 57 -11.44 10.90 24.07
N LEU A 58 -12.71 10.86 24.47
CA LEU A 58 -13.54 9.67 24.70
C LEU A 58 -14.59 9.46 23.60
N ALA A 59 -14.60 10.31 22.58
CA ALA A 59 -15.39 10.08 21.38
C ALA A 59 -14.87 8.81 20.70
N TYR A 60 -15.76 7.82 20.53
CA TYR A 60 -15.46 6.66 19.71
C TYR A 60 -15.13 7.16 18.30
N LEU A 61 -13.87 7.02 17.92
CA LEU A 61 -13.48 7.08 16.53
C LEU A 61 -13.76 5.68 16.01
N GLU A 62 -14.75 5.55 15.14
CA GLU A 62 -14.78 4.44 14.21
C GLU A 62 -13.50 4.58 13.37
N VAL A 63 -12.43 3.92 13.82
CA VAL A 63 -11.28 3.69 12.97
C VAL A 63 -11.81 2.70 11.96
N LYS A 64 -12.32 3.22 10.84
CA LYS A 64 -12.24 2.48 9.59
C LYS A 64 -10.76 2.17 9.46
N GLU A 65 -10.37 0.92 9.72
CA GLU A 65 -9.01 0.49 9.46
C GLU A 65 -8.69 0.96 8.04
N PRO A 66 -7.58 1.69 7.84
CA PRO A 66 -7.25 2.17 6.51
C PRO A 66 -7.22 0.96 5.58
N VAL A 67 -8.03 1.04 4.53
CA VAL A 67 -8.09 0.07 3.44
C VAL A 67 -6.65 -0.22 3.00
N MET A 68 -6.30 -1.50 2.93
CA MET A 68 -4.92 -1.98 2.94
C MET A 68 -4.27 -1.93 1.56
N ASP A 69 -4.11 -0.75 0.98
CA ASP A 69 -3.56 -0.68 -0.39
C ASP A 69 -2.02 -0.71 -0.35
N ALA A 70 -1.43 -1.91 -0.34
CA ALA A 70 0.02 -2.04 -0.50
C ALA A 70 0.47 -1.64 -1.91
N ALA A 71 -0.44 -1.60 -2.89
CA ALA A 71 -0.24 -0.98 -4.19
C ALA A 71 -1.59 -0.51 -4.78
N LEU A 72 -1.52 0.45 -5.69
CA LEU A 72 -2.64 0.92 -6.52
C LEU A 72 -2.28 0.77 -8.00
N PRO A 73 -3.26 0.79 -8.93
CA PRO A 73 -2.95 0.80 -10.35
C PRO A 73 -2.04 1.98 -10.69
N LEU A 74 -0.99 1.70 -11.47
CA LEU A 74 -0.06 2.69 -12.01
C LEU A 74 -0.47 3.19 -13.39
N ALA A 75 -1.43 2.51 -14.02
CA ALA A 75 -2.13 3.02 -15.20
C ALA A 75 -3.57 2.52 -15.22
N ILE A 76 -4.50 3.41 -15.57
CA ILE A 76 -5.91 3.10 -15.77
C ILE A 76 -6.33 3.61 -17.16
N SER A 77 -6.64 2.69 -18.06
CA SER A 77 -7.06 3.02 -19.43
C SER A 77 -8.52 2.68 -19.63
N VAL A 78 -9.32 3.68 -19.96
CA VAL A 78 -10.77 3.57 -20.19
C VAL A 78 -11.04 3.74 -21.67
N ASN A 79 -11.74 2.77 -22.27
CA ASN A 79 -12.23 2.87 -23.64
C ASN A 79 -13.75 2.99 -23.63
N THR A 80 -14.24 3.98 -24.40
CA THR A 80 -15.67 4.21 -24.63
C THR A 80 -15.94 4.18 -26.13
N GLU A 81 -17.20 4.21 -26.56
CA GLU A 81 -17.55 4.38 -27.98
C GLU A 81 -16.93 5.64 -28.61
N THR A 82 -16.62 6.66 -27.80
CA THR A 82 -16.06 7.93 -28.26
C THR A 82 -14.54 7.93 -28.37
N GLY A 83 -13.87 6.91 -27.82
CA GLY A 83 -12.42 6.78 -27.78
C GLY A 83 -11.87 6.48 -26.39
N ARG A 84 -10.55 6.42 -26.31
CA ARG A 84 -9.79 6.04 -25.12
C ARG A 84 -9.30 7.26 -24.33
N SER A 85 -9.27 7.11 -23.01
CA SER A 85 -8.59 7.99 -22.06
C SER A 85 -7.69 7.17 -21.16
N THR A 86 -6.59 7.73 -20.69
CA THR A 86 -5.64 7.02 -19.83
C THR A 86 -5.09 7.93 -18.74
N ALA A 87 -5.33 7.53 -17.49
CA ALA A 87 -4.64 8.07 -16.32
C ALA A 87 -3.34 7.29 -16.11
N ILE A 88 -2.21 7.99 -16.17
CA ILE A 88 -0.86 7.45 -15.97
C ILE A 88 0.10 8.61 -15.68
N TRP A 89 1.16 8.37 -14.90
CA TRP A 89 2.18 9.36 -14.53
C TRP A 89 1.66 10.61 -13.79
N ASP A 90 0.53 10.49 -13.12
CA ASP A 90 -0.05 11.53 -12.28
C ASP A 90 -0.90 10.87 -11.20
N PHE A 91 -0.54 11.07 -9.93
CA PHE A 91 -1.27 10.47 -8.81
C PHE A 91 -2.70 10.99 -8.71
N ASP A 92 -2.94 12.28 -8.95
CA ASP A 92 -4.28 12.85 -8.82
C ASP A 92 -5.22 12.27 -9.89
N ALA A 93 -4.70 12.06 -11.11
CA ALA A 93 -5.44 11.43 -12.19
C ALA A 93 -5.70 9.93 -11.92
N LEU A 94 -4.69 9.21 -11.42
CA LEU A 94 -4.81 7.79 -11.06
C LEU A 94 -5.81 7.59 -9.92
N ASP A 95 -5.70 8.37 -8.85
CA ASP A 95 -6.58 8.30 -7.69
C ASP A 95 -8.02 8.62 -8.10
N SER A 96 -8.25 9.70 -8.85
CA SER A 96 -9.60 10.06 -9.32
C SER A 96 -10.22 8.96 -10.18
N ALA A 97 -9.42 8.33 -11.06
CA ALA A 97 -9.88 7.25 -11.90
C ALA A 97 -10.19 5.99 -11.08
N PHE A 98 -9.35 5.66 -10.10
CA PHE A 98 -9.54 4.50 -9.23
C PHE A 98 -10.68 4.69 -8.23
N GLU A 99 -10.88 5.87 -7.66
CA GLU A 99 -12.05 6.19 -6.82
C GLU A 99 -13.36 5.96 -7.58
N THR A 100 -13.36 6.24 -8.89
CA THR A 100 -14.55 6.05 -9.74
C THR A 100 -14.77 4.58 -10.14
N LEU A 101 -13.71 3.83 -10.40
CA LEU A 101 -13.77 2.52 -11.06
C LEU A 101 -13.39 1.33 -10.16
N GLY A 102 -12.70 1.58 -9.05
CA GLY A 102 -12.18 0.56 -8.13
C GLY A 102 -13.28 -0.27 -7.49
N GLY A 103 -14.42 0.33 -7.16
CA GLY A 103 -15.59 -0.41 -6.67
C GLY A 103 -16.15 -1.40 -7.70
N ALA A 104 -16.09 -1.09 -8.99
CA ALA A 104 -16.50 -2.01 -10.06
C ALA A 104 -15.49 -3.17 -10.21
N LEU A 105 -14.19 -2.90 -10.04
CA LEU A 105 -13.16 -3.94 -10.02
C LEU A 105 -13.33 -4.86 -8.82
N GLY A 106 -13.59 -4.31 -7.62
CA GLY A 106 -13.86 -5.09 -6.41
C GLY A 106 -15.06 -6.00 -6.58
N GLN A 107 -16.20 -5.48 -7.07
CA GLN A 107 -17.38 -6.29 -7.35
C GLN A 107 -17.13 -7.38 -8.41
N ALA A 108 -16.35 -7.07 -9.44
CA ALA A 108 -16.01 -8.03 -10.49
C ALA A 108 -15.12 -9.16 -9.96
N LEU A 109 -14.16 -8.86 -9.08
CA LEU A 109 -13.33 -9.86 -8.40
C LEU A 109 -14.15 -10.71 -7.43
N ASP A 110 -15.01 -10.09 -6.62
CA ASP A 110 -15.86 -10.76 -5.63
C ASP A 110 -16.81 -11.77 -6.27
N THR A 111 -17.42 -11.38 -7.39
CA THR A 111 -18.41 -12.20 -8.11
C THR A 111 -17.82 -13.00 -9.27
N ALA A 112 -16.49 -13.10 -9.35
CA ALA A 112 -15.80 -13.82 -10.41
C ALA A 112 -16.12 -15.32 -10.35
N GLN A 113 -16.53 -15.88 -11.48
CA GLN A 113 -16.61 -17.33 -11.67
C GLN A 113 -15.22 -17.90 -11.98
N THR A 114 -15.09 -19.24 -12.00
CA THR A 114 -13.83 -19.92 -12.29
C THR A 114 -13.21 -19.38 -13.59
N PRO A 115 -12.00 -18.81 -13.54
CA PRO A 115 -11.35 -18.26 -14.73
C PRO A 115 -11.02 -19.34 -15.75
N GLU A 116 -11.27 -19.04 -17.02
CA GLU A 116 -10.93 -19.89 -18.15
C GLU A 116 -9.74 -19.31 -18.94
N ILE A 117 -8.86 -20.17 -19.45
CA ILE A 117 -7.71 -19.73 -20.24
C ILE A 117 -8.20 -19.03 -21.51
N SER A 118 -7.72 -17.81 -21.72
CA SER A 118 -7.98 -17.00 -22.90
C SER A 118 -6.66 -16.63 -23.60
N SER A 119 -6.74 -15.99 -24.76
CA SER A 119 -5.56 -15.55 -25.51
C SER A 119 -5.33 -14.04 -25.38
N ARG A 120 -4.08 -13.62 -25.53
CA ARG A 120 -3.74 -12.20 -25.68
C ARG A 120 -4.46 -11.56 -26.87
N SER A 121 -4.75 -12.32 -27.93
CA SER A 121 -5.50 -11.82 -29.09
C SER A 121 -6.96 -11.51 -28.75
N ASP A 122 -7.59 -12.35 -27.94
CA ASP A 122 -8.97 -12.14 -27.49
C ASP A 122 -9.04 -10.91 -26.60
N LEU A 123 -8.09 -10.76 -25.66
CA LEU A 123 -7.99 -9.55 -24.82
C LEU A 123 -7.84 -8.27 -25.66
N ARG A 124 -6.97 -8.26 -26.69
CA ARG A 124 -6.85 -7.09 -27.58
C ARG A 124 -8.17 -6.76 -28.28
N THR A 125 -8.89 -7.77 -28.74
CA THR A 125 -10.19 -7.59 -29.40
C THR A 125 -11.22 -7.05 -28.41
N ALA A 126 -11.21 -7.56 -27.18
CA ALA A 126 -12.07 -7.14 -26.10
C ALA A 126 -11.82 -5.68 -25.68
N LEU A 127 -10.55 -5.26 -25.58
CA LEU A 127 -10.15 -3.89 -25.23
C LEU A 127 -10.49 -2.83 -26.30
N GLN A 128 -10.82 -3.24 -27.53
CA GLN A 128 -11.34 -2.34 -28.56
C GLN A 128 -12.81 -1.95 -28.33
N GLY A 129 -13.55 -2.72 -27.53
CA GLY A 129 -14.89 -2.38 -27.06
C GLY A 129 -14.87 -1.53 -25.78
N GLU A 130 -16.06 -1.25 -25.24
CA GLU A 130 -16.19 -0.55 -23.97
C GLU A 130 -15.54 -1.34 -22.83
N SER A 131 -14.51 -0.75 -22.23
CA SER A 131 -13.66 -1.46 -21.28
C SER A 131 -12.88 -0.52 -20.38
N VAL A 132 -12.40 -1.05 -19.26
CA VAL A 132 -11.36 -0.44 -18.42
C VAL A 132 -10.23 -1.45 -18.20
N TYR A 133 -8.99 -0.99 -18.25
CA TYR A 133 -7.78 -1.75 -18.00
C TYR A 133 -6.98 -1.11 -16.86
N PHE A 134 -6.65 -1.90 -15.83
CA PHE A 134 -5.86 -1.52 -14.66
C PHE A 134 -4.52 -2.25 -14.70
N SER A 135 -3.41 -1.51 -14.68
CA SER A 135 -2.06 -2.08 -14.65
C SER A 135 -1.39 -1.78 -13.31
N TYR A 136 -0.81 -2.80 -12.66
CA TYR A 136 -0.18 -2.67 -11.35
C TYR A 136 1.35 -2.72 -11.38
N ASP A 137 1.95 -3.02 -12.54
CA ASP A 137 3.40 -3.19 -12.74
C ASP A 137 4.10 -4.14 -11.74
N LEU A 138 3.30 -4.97 -11.07
CA LEU A 138 3.67 -5.95 -10.06
C LEU A 138 2.87 -7.21 -10.38
N ARG A 139 3.53 -8.37 -10.35
CA ARG A 139 2.81 -9.64 -10.35
C ARG A 139 2.38 -9.97 -8.93
N LEU A 140 1.09 -9.93 -8.67
CA LEU A 140 0.51 -10.27 -7.37
C LEU A 140 -0.58 -11.33 -7.50
N PRO A 141 -0.81 -12.16 -6.47
CA PRO A 141 -2.00 -13.00 -6.39
C PRO A 141 -3.25 -12.11 -6.46
N ALA A 142 -4.20 -12.43 -7.34
CA ALA A 142 -5.42 -11.64 -7.46
C ALA A 142 -6.29 -11.67 -6.18
N ALA A 143 -6.09 -12.65 -5.29
CA ALA A 143 -6.73 -12.67 -3.98
C ALA A 143 -6.24 -11.54 -3.06
N VAL A 144 -4.93 -11.23 -3.09
CA VAL A 144 -4.36 -10.05 -2.41
C VAL A 144 -5.01 -8.77 -2.93
N LEU A 145 -5.11 -8.64 -4.27
CA LEU A 145 -5.78 -7.49 -4.89
C LEU A 145 -7.26 -7.37 -4.49
N ALA A 146 -7.97 -8.51 -4.46
CA ALA A 146 -9.37 -8.54 -4.05
C ALA A 146 -9.53 -8.10 -2.59
N SER A 147 -8.64 -8.54 -1.69
CA SER A 147 -8.69 -8.16 -0.27
C SER A 147 -8.57 -6.66 -0.05
N TRP A 148 -7.76 -5.96 -0.86
CA TRP A 148 -7.61 -4.50 -0.81
C TRP A 148 -8.89 -3.77 -1.22
N LEU A 149 -9.72 -4.41 -2.06
CA LEU A 149 -11.00 -3.90 -2.53
C LEU A 149 -12.19 -4.42 -1.72
N ASP A 150 -11.96 -4.95 -0.51
CA ASP A 150 -12.97 -5.59 0.35
C ASP A 150 -13.73 -6.75 -0.36
N ALA A 151 -13.09 -7.40 -1.33
CA ALA A 151 -13.63 -8.52 -2.10
C ALA A 151 -13.07 -9.86 -1.63
N ALA A 152 -13.92 -10.88 -1.59
CA ALA A 152 -13.58 -12.23 -1.12
C ALA A 152 -14.03 -13.27 -2.16
N PRO A 153 -13.27 -13.44 -3.27
CA PRO A 153 -13.64 -14.36 -4.33
C PRO A 153 -13.84 -15.78 -3.80
N GLU A 154 -14.94 -16.43 -4.18
CA GLU A 154 -15.21 -17.83 -3.83
C GLU A 154 -14.32 -18.83 -4.62
N VAL A 155 -13.67 -18.34 -5.68
CA VAL A 155 -12.83 -19.12 -6.59
C VAL A 155 -11.37 -18.74 -6.44
N GLU A 156 -10.48 -19.69 -6.71
CA GLU A 156 -9.05 -19.44 -6.78
C GLU A 156 -8.73 -18.60 -8.02
N LEU A 157 -8.10 -17.44 -7.80
CA LEU A 157 -7.71 -16.53 -8.88
C LEU A 157 -6.19 -16.63 -9.14
N PRO A 158 -5.75 -16.50 -10.39
CA PRO A 158 -4.34 -16.54 -10.76
C PRO A 158 -3.56 -15.31 -10.28
N GLN A 159 -2.24 -15.38 -10.36
CA GLN A 159 -1.40 -14.19 -10.26
C GLN A 159 -1.58 -13.29 -11.50
N VAL A 160 -1.67 -11.99 -11.25
CA VAL A 160 -1.93 -10.96 -12.27
C VAL A 160 -0.94 -9.81 -12.15
N ASP A 161 -0.62 -9.19 -13.28
CA ASP A 161 0.03 -7.87 -13.38
C ASP A 161 -0.92 -6.77 -13.86
N ALA A 162 -2.06 -7.16 -14.43
CA ALA A 162 -3.13 -6.28 -14.81
C ALA A 162 -4.50 -6.96 -14.77
N CYS A 163 -5.55 -6.16 -14.66
CA CYS A 163 -6.94 -6.60 -14.74
C CYS A 163 -7.70 -5.76 -15.76
N ALA A 164 -8.66 -6.33 -16.47
CA ALA A 164 -9.55 -5.58 -17.35
C ALA A 164 -11.00 -5.95 -17.14
N LEU A 165 -11.88 -4.96 -17.15
CA LEU A 165 -13.33 -5.16 -17.20
C LEU A 165 -13.81 -4.81 -18.60
N VAL A 166 -14.50 -5.73 -19.26
CA VAL A 166 -14.98 -5.56 -20.63
C VAL A 166 -16.48 -5.80 -20.69
N ILE A 167 -17.21 -4.86 -21.29
CA ILE A 167 -18.65 -4.99 -21.51
C ILE A 167 -18.89 -5.93 -22.70
N GLU A 168 -19.58 -7.04 -22.44
CA GLU A 168 -19.97 -8.05 -23.44
C GLU A 168 -21.49 -8.22 -23.44
N GLY A 169 -22.18 -7.40 -24.22
CA GLY A 169 -23.64 -7.35 -24.22
C GLY A 169 -24.16 -6.72 -22.94
N GLU A 170 -24.91 -7.48 -22.14
CA GLU A 170 -25.51 -7.00 -20.87
C GLU A 170 -24.63 -7.29 -19.63
N ALA A 171 -23.57 -8.08 -19.80
CA ALA A 171 -22.69 -8.52 -18.71
C ALA A 171 -21.28 -7.92 -18.84
N VAL A 172 -20.53 -7.95 -17.75
CA VAL A 172 -19.11 -7.58 -17.73
C VAL A 172 -18.25 -8.82 -17.52
N ALA A 173 -17.26 -9.00 -18.40
CA ALA A 173 -16.23 -10.01 -18.24
C ALA A 173 -15.01 -9.42 -17.54
N LEU A 174 -14.42 -10.19 -16.63
CA LEU A 174 -13.15 -9.87 -15.98
C LEU A 174 -12.02 -10.63 -16.69
N TYR A 175 -11.05 -9.89 -17.22
CA TYR A 175 -9.80 -10.44 -17.73
C TYR A 175 -8.71 -10.28 -16.67
N LEU A 176 -8.09 -11.39 -16.33
CA LEU A 176 -6.97 -11.50 -15.39
C LEU A 176 -5.71 -11.72 -16.23
N VAL A 177 -4.85 -10.72 -16.24
CA VAL A 177 -3.68 -10.67 -17.12
C VAL A 177 -2.44 -10.92 -16.28
N GLY A 178 -1.67 -11.93 -16.64
CA GLY A 178 -0.37 -12.22 -16.06
C GLY A 178 0.50 -13.02 -17.03
N ALA A 179 1.14 -14.09 -16.53
CA ALA A 179 1.87 -15.02 -17.40
C ALA A 179 0.96 -15.65 -18.48
N THR A 180 -0.28 -15.95 -18.11
CA THR A 180 -1.37 -16.30 -19.03
C THR A 180 -2.47 -15.26 -18.92
N VAL A 181 -3.30 -15.15 -19.97
CA VAL A 181 -4.53 -14.37 -19.90
C VAL A 181 -5.65 -15.32 -19.55
N GLN A 182 -6.44 -14.98 -18.55
CA GLN A 182 -7.62 -15.74 -18.16
C GLN A 182 -8.83 -14.82 -18.15
N LYS A 183 -10.00 -15.39 -18.43
CA LYS A 183 -11.27 -14.69 -18.50
C LYS A 183 -12.25 -15.33 -17.52
N ALA A 184 -12.85 -14.52 -16.68
CA ALA A 184 -13.91 -14.92 -15.76
C ALA A 184 -15.21 -14.18 -16.10
N ALA A 185 -16.33 -14.90 -16.05
CA ALA A 185 -17.64 -14.25 -16.01
C ALA A 185 -17.82 -13.62 -14.61
N THR A 186 -18.54 -12.50 -14.55
CA THR A 186 -18.80 -11.79 -13.28
C THR A 186 -20.29 -11.53 -13.10
N GLY A 187 -20.69 -11.19 -11.87
CA GLY A 187 -22.03 -10.69 -11.57
C GLY A 187 -22.23 -9.20 -11.85
N LEU A 188 -21.22 -8.50 -12.39
CA LEU A 188 -21.30 -7.08 -12.70
C LEU A 188 -22.04 -6.86 -14.03
N SER A 189 -23.02 -5.95 -14.03
CA SER A 189 -23.84 -5.63 -15.19
C SER A 189 -23.25 -4.50 -16.03
N ALA A 190 -23.53 -4.50 -17.34
CA ALA A 190 -23.18 -3.39 -18.22
C ALA A 190 -23.86 -2.08 -17.78
N GLU A 191 -25.08 -2.13 -17.26
CA GLU A 191 -25.80 -0.95 -16.75
C GLU A 191 -25.10 -0.27 -15.57
N THR A 192 -24.30 -1.03 -14.80
CA THR A 192 -23.48 -0.49 -13.71
C THR A 192 -22.19 0.14 -14.23
N LEU A 193 -21.49 -0.54 -15.15
CA LEU A 193 -20.17 -0.11 -15.61
C LEU A 193 -20.23 1.02 -16.65
N SER A 194 -21.15 0.95 -17.63
CA SER A 194 -21.21 1.92 -18.74
C SER A 194 -21.31 3.38 -18.27
N PRO A 195 -22.16 3.72 -17.27
CA PRO A 195 -22.24 5.09 -16.76
C PRO A 195 -20.94 5.57 -16.10
N LEU A 196 -20.13 4.68 -15.52
CA LEU A 196 -18.82 5.01 -14.96
C LEU A 196 -17.83 5.32 -16.07
N LEU A 197 -17.76 4.47 -17.10
CA LEU A 197 -16.88 4.68 -18.26
C LEU A 197 -17.23 5.99 -19.00
N ALA A 198 -18.52 6.33 -19.12
CA ALA A 198 -18.99 7.54 -19.78
C ALA A 198 -18.58 8.87 -19.10
N GLN A 199 -18.05 8.82 -17.87
CA GLN A 199 -17.50 9.99 -17.19
C GLN A 199 -16.15 10.42 -17.77
N PHE A 200 -15.41 9.48 -18.36
CA PHE A 200 -14.09 9.74 -18.93
C PHE A 200 -14.23 10.37 -20.32
N ARG A 201 -13.35 11.33 -20.63
CA ARG A 201 -13.34 12.03 -21.92
C ARG A 201 -12.10 11.59 -22.69
N PRO A 202 -12.24 11.16 -23.95
CA PRO A 202 -11.09 10.72 -24.74
C PRO A 202 -10.01 11.80 -24.81
N ASP A 203 -8.76 11.41 -24.53
CA ASP A 203 -7.57 12.28 -24.55
C ASP A 203 -6.62 11.96 -25.72
N GLY A 204 -7.01 10.98 -26.54
CA GLY A 204 -6.26 10.53 -27.71
C GLY A 204 -5.17 9.51 -27.38
N SER A 205 -5.09 9.02 -26.14
CA SER A 205 -4.21 7.91 -25.79
C SER A 205 -4.62 6.64 -26.54
N ALA A 206 -3.66 5.72 -26.69
CA ALA A 206 -3.87 4.45 -27.36
C ALA A 206 -2.99 3.35 -26.75
N PHE A 207 -3.38 2.10 -26.93
CA PHE A 207 -2.44 0.99 -26.81
C PHE A 207 -1.55 0.90 -28.05
N ALA A 208 -0.33 0.38 -27.88
CA ALA A 208 0.60 0.14 -28.98
C ALA A 208 -0.02 -0.70 -30.11
N PHE A 209 -0.82 -1.72 -29.79
CA PHE A 209 -1.49 -2.55 -30.80
C PHE A 209 -2.54 -1.80 -31.63
N GLU A 210 -3.14 -0.73 -31.11
CA GLU A 210 -4.19 0.05 -31.79
C GLU A 210 -3.60 0.94 -32.88
N VAL A 211 -2.36 1.39 -32.69
CA VAL A 211 -1.63 2.27 -33.62
C VAL A 211 -0.54 1.55 -34.41
N GLY A 212 -0.34 0.26 -34.18
CA GLY A 212 0.68 -0.54 -34.85
C GLY A 212 2.12 -0.19 -34.46
N ALA A 213 2.34 0.26 -33.22
CA ALA A 213 3.68 0.46 -32.69
C ALA A 213 4.39 -0.89 -32.45
N THR A 214 5.73 -0.89 -32.49
CA THR A 214 6.54 -2.12 -32.42
C THR A 214 6.86 -2.58 -31.00
N VAL A 215 6.67 -1.72 -29.99
CA VAL A 215 6.79 -2.05 -28.56
C VAL A 215 5.77 -3.11 -28.13
N ASP A 216 5.84 -3.57 -26.88
CA ASP A 216 4.85 -4.51 -26.33
C ASP A 216 3.42 -4.01 -26.60
N ALA A 217 2.58 -4.93 -27.05
CA ALA A 217 1.25 -4.63 -27.55
C ALA A 217 0.39 -3.85 -26.54
N PHE A 218 0.52 -4.15 -25.24
CA PHE A 218 -0.25 -3.54 -24.16
C PHE A 218 0.43 -2.31 -23.54
N SER A 219 1.54 -1.84 -24.12
CA SER A 219 2.13 -0.54 -23.76
C SER A 219 1.13 0.58 -24.05
N LEU A 220 0.91 1.43 -23.05
CA LEU A 220 0.07 2.61 -23.18
C LEU A 220 0.87 3.77 -23.77
N LEU A 221 0.25 4.49 -24.70
CA LEU A 221 0.82 5.62 -25.42
C LEU A 221 -0.04 6.86 -25.18
N PRO A 222 0.17 7.59 -24.05
CA PRO A 222 -0.48 8.87 -23.81
C PRO A 222 -0.09 9.92 -24.86
N THR A 223 -0.95 10.93 -25.03
CA THR A 223 -0.67 12.06 -25.91
C THR A 223 0.25 13.08 -25.23
N GLY A 224 1.19 13.64 -25.97
CA GLY A 224 2.12 14.65 -25.47
C GLY A 224 3.39 14.08 -24.84
N ALA A 225 4.17 14.96 -24.20
CA ALA A 225 5.38 14.59 -23.47
C ALA A 225 5.05 14.39 -21.99
N PRO A 226 5.66 13.39 -21.31
CA PRO A 226 5.48 13.22 -19.86
C PRO A 226 5.90 14.50 -19.11
N ALA A 227 5.03 15.01 -18.26
CA ALA A 227 5.27 16.20 -17.44
C ALA A 227 5.66 15.79 -16.01
N LEU A 228 6.79 15.10 -15.89
CA LEU A 228 7.25 14.54 -14.62
C LEU A 228 7.75 15.62 -13.67
N PRO A 229 7.29 15.70 -12.41
CA PRO A 229 7.78 16.67 -11.45
C PRO A 229 9.23 16.40 -11.05
N ASP A 230 10.00 17.47 -10.91
CA ASP A 230 11.30 17.40 -10.23
C ASP A 230 11.10 17.51 -8.70
N ALA A 231 11.96 16.85 -7.94
CA ALA A 231 11.90 16.83 -6.48
C ALA A 231 13.29 16.80 -5.85
N GLN A 232 13.41 17.51 -4.72
CA GLN A 232 14.54 17.38 -3.81
C GLN A 232 14.34 16.16 -2.92
N VAL A 233 15.40 15.37 -2.77
CA VAL A 233 15.37 14.14 -1.97
C VAL A 233 16.36 14.25 -0.83
N GLU A 234 15.87 14.04 0.39
CA GLU A 234 16.69 14.10 1.61
C GLU A 234 16.37 12.95 2.58
N SER A 235 17.30 12.66 3.50
CA SER A 235 17.06 11.71 4.57
C SER A 235 16.29 12.38 5.72
N PRO A 236 15.17 11.79 6.19
CA PRO A 236 14.44 12.30 7.35
C PRO A 236 15.06 11.88 8.68
N CYS A 237 16.11 11.04 8.68
CA CYS A 237 16.65 10.34 9.87
C CYS A 237 17.45 11.23 10.83
N ASP A 238 16.83 12.28 11.36
CA ASP A 238 17.31 13.00 12.54
C ASP A 238 17.01 12.23 13.84
N SER A 239 17.52 12.72 14.97
CA SER A 239 17.26 12.10 16.29
C SER A 239 15.77 11.95 16.62
N ARG A 240 14.92 12.87 16.18
CA ARG A 240 13.48 12.85 16.47
C ARG A 240 12.79 11.76 15.65
N PHE A 241 13.17 11.60 14.39
CA PHE A 241 12.70 10.53 13.53
C PHE A 241 13.10 9.17 14.12
N GLN A 242 14.36 8.99 14.51
CA GLN A 242 14.86 7.73 15.09
C GLN A 242 14.09 7.33 16.36
N GLU A 243 13.84 8.29 17.27
CA GLU A 243 13.06 8.05 18.48
C GLU A 243 11.57 7.74 18.19
N ALA A 244 10.98 8.45 17.24
CA ALA A 244 9.60 8.23 16.82
C ALA A 244 9.43 6.85 16.17
N LEU A 245 10.36 6.48 15.28
CA LEU A 245 10.39 5.16 14.63
C LEU A 245 10.55 4.04 15.66
N ALA A 246 11.50 4.17 16.58
CA ALA A 246 11.70 3.19 17.65
C ALA A 246 10.41 3.00 18.46
N THR A 247 9.76 4.11 18.85
CA THR A 247 8.49 4.08 19.59
C THR A 247 7.37 3.42 18.77
N ALA A 248 7.26 3.74 17.48
CA ALA A 248 6.22 3.19 16.59
C ALA A 248 6.39 1.67 16.37
N LEU A 249 7.63 1.19 16.33
CA LEU A 249 7.97 -0.24 16.29
C LEU A 249 7.96 -0.91 17.67
N GLY A 250 7.65 -0.15 18.73
CA GLY A 250 7.48 -0.66 20.10
C GLY A 250 8.77 -0.84 20.88
N PHE A 251 9.91 -0.34 20.39
CA PHE A 251 11.17 -0.27 21.14
C PHE A 251 11.10 0.83 22.20
N ASN A 252 11.83 0.66 23.30
CA ASN A 252 12.04 1.75 24.27
C ASN A 252 13.22 2.64 23.83
N PRO A 253 13.00 3.87 23.34
CA PRO A 253 14.08 4.73 22.88
C PRO A 253 15.04 5.15 24.00
N TYR A 254 14.56 5.16 25.25
CA TYR A 254 15.33 5.54 26.44
C TYR A 254 15.84 4.35 27.25
N GLY A 255 15.87 3.15 26.65
CA GLY A 255 16.39 1.95 27.28
C GLY A 255 17.90 1.99 27.51
N ASP A 256 18.38 1.23 28.49
CA ASP A 256 19.82 1.10 28.79
C ASP A 256 20.63 0.46 27.62
N THR A 257 19.93 -0.13 26.65
CA THR A 257 20.49 -0.78 25.46
C THR A 257 20.43 0.10 24.21
N THR A 258 19.98 1.35 24.32
CA THR A 258 20.07 2.32 23.23
C THR A 258 21.49 2.87 23.12
N TYR A 259 22.07 2.84 21.93
CA TYR A 259 23.42 3.33 21.68
C TYR A 259 23.49 4.07 20.35
N THR A 260 24.07 5.27 20.36
CA THR A 260 24.40 6.02 19.14
C THR A 260 25.90 6.06 18.95
N ASP A 261 26.37 5.65 17.78
CA ASP A 261 27.80 5.62 17.45
C ASP A 261 28.33 6.99 16.98
N ALA A 262 29.64 7.06 16.69
CA ALA A 262 30.28 8.29 16.22
C ALA A 262 29.85 8.71 14.79
N ALA A 263 29.27 7.79 14.01
CA ALA A 263 28.71 8.07 12.69
C ALA A 263 27.25 8.54 12.78
N GLY A 264 26.65 8.54 13.97
CA GLY A 264 25.26 8.95 14.21
C GLY A 264 24.25 7.82 14.00
N VAL A 265 24.70 6.57 13.85
CA VAL A 265 23.82 5.40 13.77
C VAL A 265 23.31 5.08 15.16
N THR A 266 22.00 5.06 15.34
CA THR A 266 21.36 4.71 16.60
C THR A 266 20.84 3.28 16.54
N SER A 267 21.25 2.46 17.51
CA SER A 267 20.85 1.07 17.70
C SER A 267 19.97 0.94 18.94
N PHE A 268 18.84 0.27 18.78
CA PHE A 268 17.90 -0.11 19.84
C PHE A 268 17.87 -1.64 19.90
N THR A 269 18.35 -2.22 20.99
CA THR A 269 18.41 -3.69 21.15
C THR A 269 17.53 -4.15 22.29
N GLU A 270 16.65 -5.11 22.02
CA GLU A 270 15.80 -5.78 23.01
C GLU A 270 15.99 -7.30 22.93
N ALA A 271 15.39 -8.04 23.86
CA ALA A 271 15.47 -9.50 23.84
C ALA A 271 14.69 -10.04 22.63
N GLY A 272 15.41 -10.47 21.59
CA GLY A 272 14.81 -11.13 20.42
C GLY A 272 14.72 -10.25 19.17
N CYS A 273 15.02 -8.96 19.24
CA CYS A 273 15.08 -8.07 18.08
C CYS A 273 16.03 -6.88 18.27
N ALA A 274 16.49 -6.31 17.17
CA ALA A 274 17.32 -5.10 17.15
C ALA A 274 16.91 -4.20 15.97
N LEU A 275 16.88 -2.89 16.22
CA LEU A 275 16.63 -1.85 15.23
C LEU A 275 17.85 -0.95 15.14
N GLU A 276 18.32 -0.69 13.93
CA GLU A 276 19.38 0.28 13.63
C GLU A 276 18.82 1.33 12.66
N ALA A 277 19.10 2.60 12.94
CA ALA A 277 18.72 3.72 12.08
C ALA A 277 19.93 4.65 11.88
N ALA A 278 20.33 4.83 10.64
CA ALA A 278 21.46 5.66 10.24
C ALA A 278 21.00 7.05 9.76
N PRO A 279 21.83 8.10 9.89
CA PRO A 279 21.47 9.46 9.48
C PRO A 279 21.23 9.62 7.97
N ASP A 280 21.76 8.73 7.15
CA ASP A 280 21.59 8.71 5.70
C ASP A 280 20.28 8.05 5.25
N GLY A 281 19.43 7.62 6.19
CA GLY A 281 18.12 7.03 5.89
C GLY A 281 18.10 5.51 5.95
N GLN A 282 19.24 4.84 6.13
CA GLN A 282 19.27 3.38 6.21
C GLN A 282 18.68 2.90 7.54
N ILE A 283 17.69 2.02 7.44
CA ILE A 283 17.03 1.38 8.59
C ILE A 283 17.20 -0.12 8.45
N ARG A 284 17.52 -0.79 9.55
CA ARG A 284 17.63 -2.24 9.62
C ARG A 284 16.96 -2.76 10.87
N LEU A 285 15.98 -3.64 10.69
CA LEU A 285 15.35 -4.40 11.76
C LEU A 285 15.79 -5.86 11.61
N THR A 286 16.28 -6.46 12.70
CA THR A 286 16.61 -7.88 12.78
C THR A 286 15.77 -8.52 13.87
N VAL A 287 15.13 -9.63 13.56
CA VAL A 287 14.21 -10.33 14.46
C VAL A 287 14.62 -11.79 14.58
N THR A 288 15.01 -12.17 15.79
CA THR A 288 15.35 -13.55 16.15
C THR A 288 14.13 -14.29 16.68
N ALA A 289 13.40 -13.67 17.61
CA ALA A 289 12.20 -14.23 18.24
C ALA A 289 11.41 -13.12 18.96
N ASP A 290 10.46 -12.51 18.26
CA ASP A 290 9.56 -11.50 18.84
C ASP A 290 8.21 -11.47 18.10
N ASP A 291 7.12 -11.68 18.84
CA ASP A 291 5.77 -11.79 18.31
C ASP A 291 5.20 -10.43 17.82
N ARG A 292 5.88 -9.30 18.10
CA ARG A 292 5.50 -7.98 17.56
C ARG A 292 5.73 -7.87 16.06
N PHE A 293 6.59 -8.71 15.50
CA PHE A 293 6.98 -8.70 14.09
C PHE A 293 6.58 -10.02 13.44
N GLN A 294 5.27 -10.23 13.33
CA GLN A 294 4.70 -11.40 12.66
C GLN A 294 3.41 -11.02 11.94
N ALA A 295 3.19 -11.64 10.80
CA ALA A 295 1.91 -11.60 10.10
C ALA A 295 0.84 -12.34 10.89
N ALA A 296 -0.43 -12.02 10.59
CA ALA A 296 -1.58 -12.66 11.21
C ALA A 296 -1.60 -14.18 10.98
N ASP A 297 -1.21 -14.62 9.78
CA ASP A 297 -1.02 -16.01 9.39
C ASP A 297 0.02 -16.13 8.27
N GLN A 298 0.05 -17.26 7.55
CA GLN A 298 1.02 -17.58 6.48
C GLN A 298 0.47 -17.34 5.07
N THR A 299 -0.72 -16.74 4.94
CA THR A 299 -1.27 -16.36 3.64
C THR A 299 -0.49 -15.19 3.05
N GLU A 300 -0.42 -15.10 1.72
CA GLU A 300 0.29 -14.00 1.06
C GLU A 300 -0.33 -12.65 1.42
N GLU A 301 -1.64 -12.59 1.63
CA GLU A 301 -2.38 -11.42 2.11
C GLU A 301 -1.86 -10.93 3.46
N ALA A 302 -1.75 -11.82 4.44
CA ALA A 302 -1.29 -11.48 5.78
C ALA A 302 0.19 -11.06 5.80
N LEU A 303 1.03 -11.74 5.00
CA LEU A 303 2.45 -11.41 4.86
C LEU A 303 2.63 -10.03 4.23
N VAL A 304 1.90 -9.75 3.15
CA VAL A 304 1.93 -8.46 2.45
C VAL A 304 1.46 -7.33 3.36
N GLU A 305 0.43 -7.55 4.17
CA GLU A 305 -0.04 -6.52 5.10
C GLU A 305 1.01 -6.17 6.17
N GLU A 306 1.62 -7.18 6.79
CA GLU A 306 2.65 -6.92 7.79
C GLU A 306 3.88 -6.26 7.14
N ALA A 307 4.22 -6.65 5.91
CA ALA A 307 5.28 -6.01 5.15
C ALA A 307 4.96 -4.55 4.84
N ARG A 308 3.72 -4.25 4.41
CA ARG A 308 3.21 -2.90 4.14
C ARG A 308 3.24 -2.05 5.39
N ARG A 309 2.81 -2.59 6.54
CA ARG A 309 2.86 -1.90 7.84
C ARG A 309 4.28 -1.48 8.17
N LEU A 310 5.25 -2.40 8.08
CA LEU A 310 6.65 -2.11 8.37
C LEU A 310 7.27 -1.13 7.38
N ALA A 311 7.02 -1.30 6.08
CA ALA A 311 7.48 -0.38 5.04
C ALA A 311 6.90 1.04 5.23
N THR A 312 5.63 1.14 5.64
CA THR A 312 4.97 2.41 5.94
C THR A 312 5.64 3.12 7.11
N LEU A 313 5.84 2.42 8.24
CA LEU A 313 6.44 3.01 9.44
C LEU A 313 7.89 3.47 9.24
N THR A 314 8.63 2.80 8.37
CA THR A 314 10.08 3.01 8.20
C THR A 314 10.42 3.98 7.08
N ALA A 315 9.67 3.98 5.98
CA ALA A 315 9.94 4.80 4.80
C ALA A 315 8.71 5.56 4.32
N GLY A 316 7.52 4.95 4.38
CA GLY A 316 6.27 5.50 3.84
C GLY A 316 5.79 6.80 4.49
N GLU A 317 5.77 6.88 5.83
CA GLU A 317 5.27 8.07 6.54
C GLU A 317 6.09 9.33 6.24
N SER A 318 7.37 9.14 5.90
CA SER A 318 8.31 10.22 5.58
C SER A 318 8.46 10.48 4.07
N ALA A 319 7.77 9.75 3.20
CA ALA A 319 7.98 9.79 1.74
C ALA A 319 7.68 11.16 1.09
N GLY A 320 6.91 12.02 1.76
CA GLY A 320 6.56 13.34 1.26
C GLY A 320 5.63 13.24 0.04
N ALA A 321 6.07 13.77 -1.11
CA ALA A 321 5.31 13.71 -2.36
C ALA A 321 5.33 12.34 -3.04
N ALA A 322 6.23 11.44 -2.63
CA ALA A 322 6.27 10.07 -3.12
C ALA A 322 5.34 9.16 -2.32
N ARG A 323 5.01 8.01 -2.89
CA ARG A 323 4.27 6.91 -2.24
C ARG A 323 5.11 5.64 -2.27
N LEU A 324 4.99 4.79 -1.26
CA LEU A 324 5.58 3.44 -1.30
C LEU A 324 4.54 2.47 -1.84
N TYR A 325 4.91 1.70 -2.86
CA TYR A 325 4.11 0.57 -3.32
C TYR A 325 4.92 -0.73 -3.33
N LEU A 326 4.22 -1.83 -3.07
CA LEU A 326 4.72 -3.19 -3.24
C LEU A 326 5.15 -3.40 -4.69
N THR A 327 6.32 -4.00 -4.91
CA THR A 327 6.90 -4.23 -6.24
C THR A 327 7.23 -5.67 -6.54
N ALA A 328 7.44 -6.49 -5.51
CA ALA A 328 7.55 -7.94 -5.70
C ALA A 328 7.20 -8.71 -4.42
N ILE A 329 6.71 -9.93 -4.63
CA ILE A 329 6.67 -11.00 -3.64
C ILE A 329 7.49 -12.14 -4.24
N THR A 330 8.58 -12.52 -3.59
CA THR A 330 9.51 -13.54 -4.11
C THR A 330 9.87 -14.54 -3.03
N GLU A 331 10.12 -15.79 -3.43
CA GLU A 331 10.72 -16.80 -2.55
C GLU A 331 12.24 -16.64 -2.52
N GLY A 332 12.80 -16.57 -1.31
CA GLY A 332 14.24 -16.59 -1.05
C GLY A 332 14.81 -18.01 -1.04
N ASP A 333 16.15 -18.12 -1.06
CA ASP A 333 16.88 -19.39 -1.22
C ASP A 333 16.58 -20.43 -0.12
N ALA A 334 16.15 -20.00 1.06
CA ALA A 334 15.84 -20.86 2.20
C ALA A 334 14.33 -21.14 2.37
N GLY A 335 13.50 -20.83 1.37
CA GLY A 335 12.04 -20.90 1.48
C GLY A 335 11.45 -19.75 2.29
N GLU A 336 12.17 -18.62 2.35
CA GLU A 336 11.70 -17.37 2.95
C GLU A 336 10.79 -16.64 1.97
N THR A 337 9.83 -15.86 2.47
CA THR A 337 9.04 -14.95 1.62
C THR A 337 9.63 -13.55 1.75
N ILE A 338 9.91 -12.90 0.62
CA ILE A 338 10.49 -11.56 0.56
C ILE A 338 9.50 -10.63 -0.13
N CYS A 339 9.07 -9.58 0.57
CA CYS A 339 8.24 -8.52 0.03
C CYS A 339 9.10 -7.26 -0.17
N THR A 340 9.10 -6.69 -1.38
CA THR A 340 9.86 -5.48 -1.69
C THR A 340 8.93 -4.33 -2.03
N PHE A 341 9.31 -3.12 -1.62
CA PHE A 341 8.60 -1.88 -1.86
C PHE A 341 9.54 -0.86 -2.47
N ASP A 342 9.03 -0.04 -3.38
CA ASP A 342 9.77 1.05 -4.01
C ASP A 342 8.97 2.37 -3.93
N TYR A 343 9.69 3.49 -4.02
CA TYR A 343 9.08 4.81 -4.10
C TYR A 343 8.50 5.02 -5.50
N TYR A 344 7.33 5.65 -5.56
CA TYR A 344 6.71 6.16 -6.77
C TYR A 344 6.49 7.66 -6.61
N LEU A 345 6.89 8.45 -7.59
CA LEU A 345 6.63 9.89 -7.66
C LEU A 345 5.75 10.16 -8.88
N SER A 346 4.55 10.73 -8.66
CA SER A 346 3.52 10.85 -9.69
C SER A 346 3.29 9.55 -10.46
N GLY A 347 3.16 8.41 -9.78
CA GLY A 347 2.92 7.11 -10.43
C GLY A 347 4.09 6.55 -11.25
N VAL A 348 5.29 7.13 -11.16
CA VAL A 348 6.51 6.63 -11.81
C VAL A 348 7.49 6.12 -10.76
N LYS A 349 7.99 4.91 -10.95
CA LYS A 349 8.93 4.25 -10.03
C LYS A 349 10.22 5.05 -9.90
N VAL A 350 10.75 5.14 -8.68
CA VAL A 350 12.07 5.71 -8.37
C VAL A 350 13.04 4.56 -8.06
N THR A 351 14.03 4.41 -8.92
CA THR A 351 15.10 3.42 -8.77
C THR A 351 16.22 4.00 -7.89
N LEU A 352 16.48 3.34 -6.77
CA LEU A 352 17.55 3.70 -5.85
C LEU A 352 18.82 2.90 -6.15
N SER A 353 20.00 3.51 -5.95
CA SER A 353 21.27 2.78 -6.02
C SER A 353 21.45 1.78 -4.88
N ALA A 354 20.75 1.98 -3.77
CA ALA A 354 20.81 1.15 -2.57
C ALA A 354 19.95 -0.14 -2.67
N GLY A 355 19.20 -0.31 -3.76
CA GLY A 355 18.23 -1.40 -3.91
C GLY A 355 16.80 -0.89 -3.76
N HIS A 356 16.00 -1.57 -2.93
CA HIS A 356 14.60 -1.26 -2.71
C HIS A 356 14.40 -0.16 -1.65
N ALA A 357 13.25 0.52 -1.69
CA ALA A 357 12.86 1.46 -0.64
C ALA A 357 12.62 0.75 0.70
N ALA A 358 12.01 -0.43 0.65
CA ALA A 358 11.94 -1.36 1.78
C ALA A 358 11.94 -2.81 1.30
N GLU A 359 12.52 -3.69 2.10
CA GLU A 359 12.52 -5.14 1.89
C GLU A 359 12.22 -5.82 3.22
N VAL A 360 11.22 -6.71 3.25
CA VAL A 360 10.81 -7.46 4.44
C VAL A 360 10.92 -8.94 4.16
N THR A 361 11.68 -9.65 4.99
CA THR A 361 11.93 -11.08 4.87
C THR A 361 11.19 -11.84 5.96
N PHE A 362 10.41 -12.84 5.57
CA PHE A 362 9.64 -13.70 6.45
C PHE A 362 10.15 -15.14 6.43
N ALA A 363 10.09 -15.80 7.58
CA ALA A 363 10.20 -17.25 7.69
C ALA A 363 8.90 -17.81 8.28
N GLY A 364 8.07 -18.42 7.43
CA GLY A 364 6.67 -18.66 7.77
C GLY A 364 5.95 -17.31 7.97
N GLN A 365 5.28 -17.11 9.10
CA GLN A 365 4.61 -15.84 9.42
C GLN A 365 5.49 -14.82 10.16
N SER A 366 6.68 -15.22 10.63
CA SER A 366 7.53 -14.35 11.45
C SER A 366 8.49 -13.55 10.58
N VAL A 367 8.59 -12.25 10.82
CA VAL A 367 9.61 -11.40 10.21
C VAL A 367 10.98 -11.83 10.74
N ARG A 368 11.98 -11.89 9.86
CA ARG A 368 13.38 -12.21 10.19
C ARG A 368 14.28 -11.00 10.08
N ALA A 369 14.08 -10.25 9.01
CA ALA A 369 14.81 -9.04 8.75
C ALA A 369 13.91 -8.08 7.98
N MET A 370 14.20 -6.80 8.16
CA MET A 370 13.65 -5.76 7.33
C MET A 370 14.74 -4.70 7.11
N THR A 371 14.86 -4.24 5.87
CA THR A 371 15.73 -3.12 5.52
C THR A 371 14.91 -2.05 4.82
N ALA A 372 15.25 -0.78 5.04
CA ALA A 372 14.65 0.32 4.31
C ALA A 372 15.62 1.47 4.11
N GLN A 373 15.31 2.28 3.10
CA GLN A 373 15.95 3.55 2.81
C GLN A 373 14.89 4.64 2.96
N ALA A 374 14.82 5.26 4.15
CA ALA A 374 13.93 6.38 4.43
C ALA A 374 14.37 7.63 3.67
N LEU A 375 13.47 8.19 2.87
CA LEU A 375 13.70 9.38 2.04
C LEU A 375 12.46 10.25 2.05
N THR A 376 12.64 11.57 1.99
CA THR A 376 11.58 12.55 1.83
C THR A 376 11.71 13.25 0.48
N PHE A 377 10.64 13.18 -0.32
CA PHE A 377 10.57 13.82 -1.63
C PHE A 377 9.79 15.12 -1.53
N THR A 378 10.42 16.24 -1.83
CA THR A 378 9.78 17.57 -1.87
C THR A 378 9.78 18.11 -3.29
N THR A 379 8.61 18.24 -3.92
CA THR A 379 8.51 18.73 -5.30
C THR A 379 8.96 20.19 -5.40
N THR A 380 9.73 20.50 -6.44
CA THR A 380 10.26 21.86 -6.66
C THR A 380 9.30 22.75 -7.45
N GLY A 381 8.25 22.16 -8.03
CA GLY A 381 7.35 22.79 -8.98
C GLY A 381 7.91 22.88 -10.41
N ALA A 382 9.16 22.46 -10.63
CA ALA A 382 9.72 22.27 -11.96
C ALA A 382 9.34 20.90 -12.53
N THR A 383 9.49 20.73 -13.84
CA THR A 383 9.33 19.43 -14.51
C THR A 383 10.64 18.97 -15.14
N LEU A 384 10.90 17.66 -15.08
CA LEU A 384 12.05 17.05 -15.72
C LEU A 384 11.81 16.89 -17.22
N PRO A 385 12.82 17.16 -18.07
CA PRO A 385 12.72 16.93 -19.49
C PRO A 385 12.75 15.43 -19.78
N VAL A 386 11.70 14.90 -20.39
CA VAL A 386 11.59 13.51 -20.83
C VAL A 386 11.37 13.46 -22.34
N MET A 387 12.00 12.50 -23.01
CA MET A 387 11.78 12.27 -24.44
C MET A 387 10.29 11.97 -24.72
N PRO A 388 9.68 12.51 -25.79
CA PRO A 388 8.28 12.23 -26.11
C PRO A 388 8.01 10.73 -26.32
N VAL A 389 6.81 10.29 -25.88
CA VAL A 389 6.35 8.89 -25.91
C VAL A 389 6.53 8.24 -27.29
N THR A 390 6.17 8.93 -28.36
CA THR A 390 6.28 8.41 -29.73
C THR A 390 7.72 8.20 -30.18
N GLN A 391 8.66 8.99 -29.67
CA GLN A 391 10.09 8.84 -29.98
C GLN A 391 10.66 7.67 -29.18
N ALA A 392 10.30 7.55 -27.91
CA ALA A 392 10.68 6.41 -27.06
C ALA A 392 10.23 5.08 -27.66
N ALA A 393 8.95 4.98 -28.03
CA ALA A 393 8.38 3.79 -28.64
C ALA A 393 9.02 3.41 -29.99
N ALA A 394 9.66 4.35 -30.68
CA ALA A 394 10.37 4.09 -31.94
C ALA A 394 11.82 3.63 -31.74
N ILE A 395 12.41 3.86 -30.57
CA ILE A 395 13.81 3.53 -30.27
C ILE A 395 13.94 2.19 -29.54
N LEU A 396 12.95 1.84 -28.72
CA LEU A 396 12.89 0.55 -28.03
C LEU A 396 12.84 -0.63 -29.01
N ALA A 397 13.40 -1.77 -28.58
CA ALA A 397 13.38 -2.96 -29.39
C ALA A 397 11.95 -3.49 -29.56
N PRO A 398 11.64 -4.18 -30.68
CA PRO A 398 10.32 -4.74 -30.88
C PRO A 398 9.91 -5.70 -29.76
N GLY A 399 8.75 -5.44 -29.15
CA GLY A 399 8.21 -6.22 -28.04
C GLY A 399 8.68 -5.79 -26.64
N GLU A 400 9.57 -4.80 -26.51
CA GLU A 400 9.91 -4.22 -25.21
C GLU A 400 8.76 -3.39 -24.66
N LYS A 401 8.53 -3.44 -23.35
CA LYS A 401 7.48 -2.67 -22.70
C LYS A 401 7.96 -1.22 -22.53
N LEU A 402 7.08 -0.27 -22.84
CA LEU A 402 7.39 1.14 -22.67
C LEU A 402 7.26 1.53 -21.20
N GLU A 403 8.39 1.62 -20.49
CA GLU A 403 8.42 1.97 -19.07
C GLU A 403 9.22 3.24 -18.82
N LEU A 404 8.68 4.10 -17.96
CA LEU A 404 9.29 5.34 -17.52
C LEU A 404 9.74 5.16 -16.07
N SER A 405 10.93 5.63 -15.73
CA SER A 405 11.49 5.49 -14.38
C SER A 405 12.28 6.74 -13.99
N TYR A 406 12.25 7.08 -12.71
CA TYR A 406 13.23 7.95 -12.11
C TYR A 406 14.44 7.15 -11.66
N GLN A 407 15.63 7.74 -11.80
CA GLN A 407 16.85 7.27 -11.17
C GLN A 407 17.32 8.33 -10.18
N LEU A 408 17.45 7.94 -8.92
CA LEU A 408 18.06 8.78 -7.89
C LEU A 408 19.58 8.65 -7.95
N GLN A 409 20.28 9.75 -8.23
CA GLN A 409 21.74 9.82 -8.22
C GLN A 409 22.19 10.84 -7.17
N GLY A 410 22.61 10.36 -6.00
CA GLY A 410 22.85 11.22 -4.84
C GLY A 410 21.52 11.81 -4.34
N ASP A 411 21.38 13.13 -4.45
CA ASP A 411 20.20 13.90 -4.07
C ASP A 411 19.36 14.38 -5.27
N THR A 412 19.78 14.03 -6.49
CA THR A 412 19.18 14.53 -7.73
C THR A 412 18.41 13.43 -8.46
N LEU A 413 17.21 13.76 -8.92
CA LEU A 413 16.39 12.87 -9.74
C LEU A 413 16.64 13.10 -11.24
N GLN A 414 16.76 12.00 -11.97
CA GLN A 414 16.73 11.99 -13.43
C GLN A 414 15.60 11.09 -13.88
N ALA A 415 14.88 11.47 -14.94
CA ALA A 415 13.83 10.64 -15.51
C ALA A 415 14.21 10.17 -16.91
N GLY A 416 13.87 8.94 -17.24
CA GLY A 416 14.17 8.36 -18.54
C GLY A 416 13.36 7.10 -18.84
N TRP A 417 13.30 6.77 -20.13
CA TRP A 417 12.71 5.53 -20.60
C TRP A 417 13.66 4.37 -20.33
N VAL A 418 13.11 3.27 -19.83
CA VAL A 418 13.83 2.04 -19.53
C VAL A 418 13.47 1.00 -20.59
N SER A 419 14.44 0.15 -20.94
CA SER A 419 14.31 -0.98 -21.88
C SER A 419 14.52 -2.30 -21.15
#